data_AF-A0AAJ7UE72-F1
#
_entry.id   AF-A0AAJ7UE72-F1
#
_cell.length_a   1.000
_cell.length_b   1.000
_cell.length_c   1.000
_cell.angle_alpha   90.00
_cell.angle_beta   90.00
_cell.angle_gamma   90.00
#
_symmetry.space_group_name_H-M   'P 1'
#
loop_
_entity.id
_entity.type
_entity.pdbx_description
1 polymer ?
#
loop_
_entity_poly.entity_id
_entity_poly.type
_entity_poly.pdbx_seq_one_letter_code
_entity_poly.pdbx_strand_id
1 'polypeptide(L)'
;MTQVLHWIVALLIVAFGLCSGTKADCPQGQYRASSGLCCLLCDAGTFKFEDCSTDGGYALCLSCSDGKYTDGDNQEPRCLTCTACGQHEVIEQDCKATQNRKCIRNAGFYRPENGNTCQEKSDVVFVIVAVTAGVLASIILVGVASLAYRWKRRQSEAEASGEQGPEEAVSESEVSMTTEQCNNHNEITYKQLEQGEDQ
;
A
#
# COMPACT_ATOMS: atom_id res chain seq x y z
N MET A 1 61.16 -22.87 37.68
CA MET A 1 61.35 -21.41 37.46
C MET A 1 60.21 -20.78 36.67
N THR A 2 59.64 -21.46 35.66
CA THR A 2 58.52 -20.95 34.85
C THR A 2 57.24 -20.69 35.66
N GLN A 3 56.88 -21.56 36.61
CA GLN A 3 55.68 -21.38 37.45
C GLN A 3 55.68 -20.06 38.23
N VAL A 4 56.83 -19.64 38.77
CA VAL A 4 56.96 -18.38 39.53
C VAL A 4 56.80 -17.16 38.61
N LEU A 5 57.28 -17.27 37.36
CA LEU A 5 57.10 -16.24 36.34
C LEU A 5 55.63 -16.07 35.95
N HIS A 6 54.87 -17.18 35.84
CA HIS A 6 53.43 -17.11 35.59
C HIS A 6 52.66 -16.38 36.70
N TRP A 7 53.00 -16.63 37.97
CA TRP A 7 52.39 -15.93 39.11
C TRP A 7 52.77 -14.44 39.16
N ILE A 8 54.00 -14.07 38.81
CA ILE A 8 54.44 -12.67 38.71
C ILE A 8 53.71 -11.96 37.56
N VAL A 9 53.60 -12.60 36.40
CA VAL A 9 52.87 -12.03 35.25
C VAL A 9 51.38 -11.88 35.57
N ALA A 10 50.77 -12.85 36.25
CA ALA A 10 49.38 -12.74 36.72
C ALA A 10 49.19 -11.57 37.71
N LEU A 11 50.12 -11.38 38.65
CA LEU A 11 50.10 -10.23 39.58
C LEU A 11 50.28 -8.89 38.86
N LEU A 12 51.14 -8.82 37.85
CA LEU A 12 51.35 -7.62 37.04
C LEU A 12 50.11 -7.28 36.20
N ILE A 13 49.41 -8.28 35.64
CA ILE A 13 48.16 -8.09 34.89
C ILE A 13 47.02 -7.61 35.81
N VAL A 14 46.92 -8.17 37.01
CA VAL A 14 45.92 -7.72 38.02
C VAL A 14 46.23 -6.31 38.52
N ALA A 15 47.51 -5.97 38.70
CA ALA A 15 47.93 -4.62 39.08
C ALA A 15 47.71 -3.58 37.95
N PHE A 16 47.87 -3.98 36.68
CA PHE A 16 47.59 -3.11 35.52
C PHE A 16 46.10 -2.98 35.20
N GLY A 17 45.26 -3.96 35.58
CA GLY A 17 43.82 -3.97 35.30
C GLY A 17 42.97 -3.05 36.20
N LEU A 18 43.53 -2.48 37.27
CA LEU A 18 42.79 -1.73 38.30
C LEU A 18 42.70 -0.21 38.08
N CYS A 19 43.23 0.31 36.97
CA CYS A 19 43.05 1.73 36.60
C CYS A 19 42.17 1.87 35.35
N SER A 20 40.99 1.26 35.36
CA SER A 20 39.89 1.73 34.52
C SER A 20 39.08 2.72 35.34
N GLY A 21 39.51 3.98 35.38
CA GLY A 21 38.67 5.06 35.87
C GLY A 21 37.47 5.17 34.94
N THR A 22 36.35 4.54 35.30
CA THR A 22 35.08 4.87 34.67
C THR A 22 34.85 6.35 34.96
N LYS A 23 34.78 7.17 33.91
CA LYS A 23 34.32 8.55 34.09
C LYS A 23 32.96 8.43 34.76
N ALA A 24 32.84 8.90 36.00
CA ALA A 24 31.57 8.91 36.70
C ALA A 24 30.56 9.61 35.79
N ASP A 25 29.45 8.91 35.52
CA ASP A 25 28.37 9.48 34.72
C ASP A 25 27.74 10.62 35.50
N CYS A 26 27.32 11.68 34.81
CA CYS A 26 26.72 12.82 35.49
C CYS A 26 25.35 12.43 36.07
N PRO A 27 24.93 13.03 37.19
CA PRO A 27 23.62 12.76 37.76
C PRO A 27 22.50 13.18 36.80
N GLN A 28 21.30 12.65 37.01
CA GLN A 28 20.11 13.00 36.21
C GLN A 28 19.87 14.52 36.20
N GLY A 29 19.49 15.07 35.05
CA GLY A 29 19.33 16.51 34.86
C GLY A 29 20.64 17.26 34.55
N GLN A 30 21.76 16.54 34.44
CA GLN A 30 23.06 17.11 34.10
C GLN A 30 23.69 16.41 32.89
N TYR A 31 24.58 17.14 32.23
CA TYR A 31 25.38 16.63 31.12
C TYR A 31 26.87 16.84 31.41
N ARG A 32 27.72 16.02 30.78
CA ARG A 32 29.17 16.15 30.89
C ARG A 32 29.69 17.16 29.87
N ALA A 33 30.17 18.31 30.36
CA ALA A 33 30.81 19.34 29.54
C ALA A 33 32.17 18.88 28.99
N SER A 34 32.67 19.59 27.98
CA SER A 34 33.99 19.29 27.38
C SER A 34 35.14 19.51 28.36
N SER A 35 34.96 20.40 29.34
CA SER A 35 35.88 20.60 30.47
C SER A 35 35.93 19.41 31.43
N GLY A 36 35.00 18.47 31.30
CA GLY A 36 34.87 17.31 32.18
C GLY A 36 34.03 17.56 33.43
N LEU A 37 33.48 18.76 33.59
CA LEU A 37 32.51 19.12 34.64
C LEU A 37 31.12 18.57 34.29
N CYS A 38 30.31 18.28 35.31
CA CYS A 38 28.89 18.04 35.14
C CYS A 38 28.15 19.39 35.21
N CYS A 39 27.34 19.70 34.20
CA CYS A 39 26.59 20.94 34.10
C CYS A 39 25.09 20.65 34.04
N LEU A 40 24.28 21.54 34.59
CA LEU A 40 22.81 21.47 34.48
C LEU A 40 22.38 21.72 33.03
N LEU A 41 21.35 20.98 32.61
CA LEU A 41 20.72 21.16 31.30
C LEU A 41 20.03 22.53 31.21
N CYS A 42 19.87 23.02 29.99
CA CYS A 42 19.07 24.19 29.67
C CYS A 42 17.60 23.81 29.55
N ASP A 43 16.70 24.62 30.10
CA ASP A 43 15.26 24.36 30.04
C ASP A 43 14.71 24.37 28.60
N ALA A 44 13.56 23.73 28.39
CA ALA A 44 12.81 23.82 27.14
C ALA A 44 12.58 25.28 26.71
N GLY A 45 12.64 25.55 25.41
CA GLY A 45 12.61 26.91 24.87
C GLY A 45 13.92 27.66 24.90
N THR A 46 14.99 27.03 25.39
CA THR A 46 16.35 27.55 25.33
C THR A 46 17.31 26.54 24.70
N PHE A 47 18.47 27.03 24.29
CA PHE A 47 19.60 26.23 23.81
C PHE A 47 20.87 26.60 24.57
N LYS A 48 21.82 25.67 24.63
CA LYS A 48 23.11 25.86 25.28
C LYS A 48 24.01 26.75 24.42
N PHE A 49 24.33 27.93 24.93
CA PHE A 49 25.33 28.82 24.34
C PHE A 49 26.74 28.52 24.85
N GLU A 50 26.90 28.31 26.16
CA GLU A 50 28.20 27.99 26.78
C GLU A 50 28.04 26.97 27.91
N ASP A 51 29.07 26.15 28.13
CA ASP A 51 29.13 25.21 29.25
C ASP A 51 29.29 25.95 30.60
N CYS A 52 28.91 25.29 31.70
CA CYS A 52 29.12 25.82 33.04
C CYS A 52 30.62 25.91 33.41
N SER A 53 30.98 26.88 34.26
CA SER A 53 32.36 27.04 34.75
C SER A 53 32.66 26.30 36.06
N THR A 54 31.65 25.72 36.71
CA THR A 54 31.76 25.04 38.00
C THR A 54 31.01 23.71 37.97
N ASP A 55 31.53 22.68 38.61
CA ASP A 55 30.86 21.37 38.70
C ASP A 55 29.49 21.49 39.39
N GLY A 56 28.46 20.93 38.76
CA GLY A 56 27.06 21.08 39.15
C GLY A 56 26.43 22.45 38.84
N GLY A 57 27.13 23.32 38.11
CA GLY A 57 26.67 24.67 37.77
C GLY A 57 25.70 24.74 36.59
N TYR A 58 25.09 25.91 36.40
CA TYR A 58 24.22 26.20 35.25
C TYR A 58 25.04 26.53 34.00
N ALA A 59 24.63 25.97 32.87
CA ALA A 59 25.09 26.40 31.56
C ALA A 59 24.54 27.79 31.21
N LEU A 60 25.20 28.51 30.30
CA LEU A 60 24.63 29.74 29.74
C LEU A 60 23.62 29.36 28.65
N CYS A 61 22.34 29.60 28.91
CA CYS A 61 21.24 29.23 28.03
C CYS A 61 20.61 30.48 27.40
N LEU A 62 20.34 30.43 26.09
CA LEU A 62 19.68 31.51 25.35
C LEU A 62 18.34 31.04 24.79
N SER A 63 17.36 31.95 24.76
CA SER A 63 16.02 31.64 24.24
C SER A 63 16.02 31.35 22.74
N CYS A 64 15.14 30.44 22.33
CA CYS A 64 14.86 30.20 20.92
C CYS A 64 14.22 31.43 20.27
N SER A 65 14.70 31.78 19.08
CA SER A 65 14.05 32.76 18.22
C SER A 65 12.73 32.24 17.64
N ASP A 66 11.89 33.14 17.13
CA ASP A 66 10.67 32.77 16.44
C ASP A 66 10.92 31.73 15.33
N GLY A 67 10.00 30.77 15.23
CA GLY A 67 10.12 29.64 14.29
C GLY A 67 11.11 28.55 14.71
N LYS A 68 11.69 28.62 15.92
CA LYS A 68 12.54 27.57 16.48
C LYS A 68 12.06 27.11 17.85
N TYR A 69 12.44 25.90 18.23
CA TYR A 69 12.02 25.29 19.49
C TYR A 69 13.03 24.29 20.08
N THR A 70 12.87 24.00 21.37
CA THR A 70 13.38 22.81 22.08
C THR A 70 12.27 22.34 23.02
N ASP A 71 11.94 21.06 23.01
CA ASP A 71 10.75 20.50 23.68
C ASP A 71 10.99 19.96 25.09
N GLY A 72 12.24 19.90 25.52
CA GLY A 72 12.63 19.47 26.86
C GLY A 72 13.98 20.05 27.28
N ASP A 73 14.38 19.66 28.49
CA ASP A 73 15.68 20.03 29.05
C ASP A 73 16.79 19.45 28.18
N ASN A 74 17.72 20.30 27.75
CA ASN A 74 18.64 19.97 26.67
C ASN A 74 20.04 20.58 26.86
N GLN A 75 20.98 20.07 26.08
CA GLN A 75 22.34 20.62 25.93
C GLN A 75 22.60 20.98 24.46
N GLU A 76 21.54 21.21 23.69
CA GLU A 76 21.63 21.44 22.25
C GLU A 76 22.36 22.76 21.98
N PRO A 77 23.31 22.79 21.04
CA PRO A 77 24.04 24.02 20.72
C PRO A 77 23.19 25.04 19.95
N ARG A 78 21.98 24.67 19.54
CA ARG A 78 21.01 25.50 18.81
C ARG A 78 19.61 24.94 18.92
N CYS A 79 18.61 25.81 18.83
CA CYS A 79 17.22 25.37 18.72
C CYS A 79 16.92 24.66 17.39
N LEU A 80 15.96 23.75 17.43
CA LEU A 80 15.41 23.03 16.28
C LEU A 80 14.51 23.97 15.47
N THR A 81 14.45 23.80 14.16
CA THR A 81 13.53 24.56 13.31
C THR A 81 12.13 23.95 13.38
N CYS A 82 11.10 24.78 13.53
CA CYS A 82 9.73 24.32 13.52
C CYS A 82 9.32 23.77 12.15
N THR A 83 8.53 22.70 12.16
CA THR A 83 7.96 22.10 10.96
C THR A 83 7.02 23.07 10.26
N ALA A 84 7.07 23.12 8.93
CA ALA A 84 6.07 23.79 8.10
C ALA A 84 4.99 22.78 7.69
N CYS A 85 3.71 23.19 7.77
CA CYS A 85 2.63 22.33 7.30
C CYS A 85 2.59 22.29 5.77
N GLY A 86 2.27 21.11 5.22
CA GLY A 86 2.17 20.90 3.78
C GLY A 86 0.89 21.49 3.17
N GLN A 87 0.76 21.36 1.85
CA GLN A 87 -0.31 21.97 1.03
C GLN A 87 -1.75 21.53 1.39
N HIS A 88 -1.92 20.43 2.13
CA HIS A 88 -3.24 19.91 2.54
C HIS A 88 -3.32 19.68 4.06
N GLU A 89 -2.45 20.34 4.80
CA GLU A 89 -2.41 20.27 6.25
C GLU A 89 -2.72 21.63 6.85
N VAL A 90 -3.42 21.62 7.98
CA VAL A 90 -3.69 22.80 8.79
C VAL A 90 -2.96 22.70 10.11
N ILE A 91 -2.64 23.87 10.66
CA ILE A 91 -1.98 23.97 11.95
C ILE A 91 -2.99 23.56 13.02
N GLU A 92 -2.72 22.44 13.71
CA GLU A 92 -3.45 22.05 14.92
C GLU A 92 -2.86 22.74 16.15
N GLN A 93 -1.53 22.81 16.19
CA GLN A 93 -0.79 23.38 17.30
C GLN A 93 0.32 24.27 16.74
N ASP A 94 0.32 25.54 17.15
CA ASP A 94 1.35 26.50 16.74
C ASP A 94 2.74 26.16 17.31
N CYS A 95 3.76 26.57 16.56
CA CYS A 95 5.14 26.57 17.00
C CYS A 95 5.33 27.56 18.15
N LYS A 96 6.01 27.14 19.22
CA LYS A 96 6.50 28.02 20.30
C LYS A 96 7.93 27.61 20.63
N ALA A 97 8.64 28.43 21.39
CA ALA A 97 9.99 28.09 21.83
C ALA A 97 10.05 26.70 22.51
N THR A 98 9.01 26.30 23.24
CA THR A 98 8.98 25.01 23.97
C THR A 98 8.33 23.85 23.22
N GLN A 99 7.87 24.03 21.97
CA GLN A 99 7.12 22.99 21.26
C GLN A 99 7.14 23.18 19.74
N ASN A 100 7.25 22.07 19.01
CA ASN A 100 7.10 22.10 17.57
C ASN A 100 5.67 22.42 17.15
N ARG A 101 5.52 22.93 15.93
CA ARG A 101 4.23 22.97 15.23
C ARG A 101 3.74 21.54 14.98
N LYS A 102 2.45 21.30 15.21
CA LYS A 102 1.77 20.08 14.75
C LYS A 102 0.78 20.41 13.65
N CYS A 103 0.80 19.56 12.63
CA CYS A 103 0.00 19.68 11.43
C CYS A 103 -0.97 18.50 11.37
N ILE A 104 -2.24 18.78 11.11
CA ILE A 104 -3.26 17.76 10.85
C ILE A 104 -3.75 17.89 9.41
N ARG A 105 -4.22 16.79 8.84
CA ARG A 105 -4.79 16.82 7.49
C ARG A 105 -6.11 17.58 7.47
N ASN A 106 -6.35 18.29 6.37
CA ASN A 106 -7.68 18.82 6.07
C ASN A 106 -8.73 17.71 6.01
N ALA A 107 -9.92 17.99 6.54
CA ALA A 107 -11.06 17.09 6.42
C ALA A 107 -11.31 16.79 4.93
N GLY A 108 -11.37 15.51 4.57
CA GLY A 108 -11.54 15.07 3.18
C GLY A 108 -10.27 14.59 2.48
N PHE A 109 -9.09 14.63 3.11
CA PHE A 109 -7.86 14.09 2.52
C PHE A 109 -7.28 12.92 3.32
N TYR A 110 -6.81 11.87 2.64
CA TYR A 110 -6.11 10.74 3.26
C TYR A 110 -4.71 10.55 2.65
N ARG A 111 -3.79 10.00 3.45
CA ARG A 111 -2.47 9.55 3.01
C ARG A 111 -2.47 8.02 3.09
N PRO A 112 -2.23 7.31 1.97
CA PRO A 112 -2.03 5.86 2.02
C PRO A 112 -0.83 5.52 2.91
N GLU A 113 -0.81 4.35 3.57
CA GLU A 113 0.31 3.94 4.45
C GLU A 113 1.68 3.99 3.76
N ASN A 114 1.71 3.74 2.45
CA ASN A 114 2.92 3.78 1.62
C ASN A 114 2.91 4.94 0.59
N GLY A 115 2.08 5.96 0.83
CA GLY A 115 1.89 7.08 -0.08
C GLY A 115 2.70 8.31 0.32
N ASN A 116 3.30 8.97 -0.65
CA ASN A 116 4.02 10.23 -0.44
C ASN A 116 3.09 11.45 -0.61
N THR A 117 1.88 11.23 -1.13
CA THR A 117 0.95 12.26 -1.56
C THR A 117 -0.38 12.17 -0.80
N CYS A 118 -0.99 13.33 -0.56
CA CYS A 118 -2.35 13.41 -0.01
C CYS A 118 -3.36 13.27 -1.15
N GLN A 119 -4.36 12.42 -0.95
CA GLN A 119 -5.44 12.19 -1.92
C GLN A 119 -6.76 12.70 -1.34
N GLU A 120 -7.57 13.36 -2.17
CA GLU A 120 -8.96 13.68 -1.81
C GLU A 120 -9.78 12.40 -1.72
N LYS A 121 -10.61 12.33 -0.69
CA LYS A 121 -11.69 11.36 -0.54
C LYS A 121 -12.77 11.73 -1.56
N SER A 122 -12.59 11.31 -2.81
CA SER A 122 -13.53 11.62 -3.88
C SER A 122 -14.75 10.68 -3.84
N ASP A 123 -15.75 11.04 -3.03
CA ASP A 123 -17.07 10.37 -3.04
C ASP A 123 -17.81 10.57 -4.38
N VAL A 124 -17.47 11.62 -5.15
CA VAL A 124 -18.10 11.96 -6.44
C VAL A 124 -17.82 10.92 -7.53
N VAL A 125 -16.61 10.37 -7.57
CA VAL A 125 -16.23 9.32 -8.53
C VAL A 125 -17.09 8.07 -8.34
N PHE A 126 -17.37 7.70 -7.08
CA PHE A 126 -18.25 6.57 -6.78
C PHE A 126 -19.68 6.82 -7.30
N VAL A 127 -20.21 8.04 -7.10
CA VAL A 127 -21.54 8.42 -7.60
C VAL A 127 -21.60 8.37 -9.14
N ILE A 128 -20.58 8.87 -9.83
CA ILE A 128 -20.53 8.85 -11.30
C ILE A 128 -20.52 7.42 -11.84
N VAL A 129 -19.72 6.52 -11.24
CA VAL A 129 -19.66 5.11 -11.64
C VAL A 129 -21.02 4.42 -11.44
N ALA A 130 -21.68 4.66 -10.30
CA ALA A 130 -22.99 4.09 -10.04
C ALA A 130 -24.05 4.57 -11.06
N VAL A 131 -24.08 5.87 -11.37
CA VAL A 131 -25.04 6.45 -12.32
C VAL A 131 -24.81 5.91 -13.73
N THR A 132 -23.55 5.90 -14.19
CA THR A 132 -23.20 5.41 -15.54
C THR A 132 -23.52 3.93 -15.72
N ALA A 133 -23.21 3.10 -14.72
CA ALA A 133 -23.56 1.68 -14.74
C ALA A 133 -25.09 1.47 -14.82
N GLY A 134 -25.85 2.23 -14.05
CA GLY A 134 -27.33 2.17 -14.07
C GLY A 134 -27.91 2.55 -15.43
N VAL A 135 -27.40 3.61 -16.06
CA VAL A 135 -27.83 4.02 -17.40
C VAL A 135 -27.52 2.93 -18.43
N LEU A 136 -26.31 2.37 -18.42
CA LEU A 136 -25.94 1.29 -19.35
C LEU A 136 -26.83 0.05 -19.18
N ALA A 137 -27.11 -0.35 -17.94
CA ALA A 137 -28.01 -1.48 -17.67
C ALA A 137 -29.43 -1.21 -18.22
N SER A 138 -29.95 0.00 -18.05
CA SER A 138 -31.27 0.38 -18.56
C SER A 138 -31.35 0.32 -20.09
N ILE A 139 -30.30 0.78 -20.79
CA ILE A 139 -30.23 0.74 -22.26
C ILE A 139 -30.19 -0.71 -22.74
N ILE A 140 -29.41 -1.57 -22.09
CA ILE A 140 -29.32 -2.99 -22.44
C ILE A 140 -30.69 -3.67 -22.26
N LEU A 141 -31.38 -3.42 -21.14
CA LEU A 141 -32.71 -3.99 -20.88
C LEU A 141 -33.74 -3.55 -21.92
N VAL A 142 -33.76 -2.26 -22.29
CA VAL A 142 -34.65 -1.73 -23.33
C VAL A 142 -34.30 -2.33 -24.69
N GLY A 143 -33.00 -2.49 -25.00
CA GLY A 143 -32.53 -3.12 -26.22
C GLY A 143 -32.98 -4.58 -26.33
N VAL A 144 -32.78 -5.37 -25.27
CA VAL A 144 -33.22 -6.78 -25.20
C VAL A 144 -34.74 -6.88 -25.28
N ALA A 145 -35.48 -6.06 -24.55
CA ALA A 145 -36.94 -6.04 -24.60
C ALA A 145 -37.45 -5.69 -26.00
N SER A 146 -36.81 -4.72 -26.67
CA SER A 146 -37.16 -4.33 -28.04
C SER A 146 -36.88 -5.45 -29.05
N LEU A 147 -35.75 -6.17 -28.90
CA LEU A 147 -35.43 -7.32 -29.73
C LEU A 147 -36.38 -8.50 -29.49
N ALA A 148 -36.70 -8.80 -28.23
CA ALA A 148 -37.69 -9.82 -27.87
C ALA A 148 -39.08 -9.47 -28.40
N TYR A 149 -39.50 -8.19 -28.30
CA TYR A 149 -40.75 -7.70 -28.86
C TYR A 149 -40.78 -7.84 -30.39
N ARG A 150 -39.70 -7.44 -31.08
CA ARG A 150 -39.56 -7.61 -32.53
C ARG A 150 -39.57 -9.08 -32.94
N TRP A 151 -38.91 -9.96 -32.18
CA TRP A 151 -38.88 -11.39 -32.43
C TRP A 151 -40.28 -12.01 -32.27
N LYS A 152 -40.99 -11.67 -31.19
CA LYS A 152 -42.36 -12.13 -30.94
C LYS A 152 -43.33 -11.66 -32.03
N ARG A 153 -43.21 -10.41 -32.48
CA ARG A 153 -44.05 -9.88 -33.56
C ARG A 153 -43.86 -10.66 -34.87
N ARG A 154 -42.62 -11.04 -35.22
CA ARG A 154 -42.35 -11.88 -36.40
C ARG A 154 -42.98 -13.26 -36.29
N GLN A 155 -43.01 -13.87 -35.09
CA GLN A 155 -43.71 -15.14 -34.89
C GLN A 155 -45.21 -15.01 -35.15
N SER A 156 -45.86 -13.98 -34.60
CA SER A 156 -47.30 -13.75 -34.85
C SER A 156 -47.62 -13.44 -36.32
N GLU A 157 -46.71 -12.76 -37.04
CA GLU A 157 -46.85 -12.51 -38.47
C GLU A 157 -46.65 -13.79 -39.31
N ALA A 158 -45.78 -14.72 -38.87
CA ALA A 158 -45.58 -16.02 -39.51
C ALA A 158 -46.77 -16.98 -39.28
N GLU A 159 -47.34 -17.01 -38.07
CA GLU A 159 -48.53 -17.80 -37.75
C GLU A 159 -49.79 -17.26 -38.46
N ALA A 160 -49.93 -15.94 -38.61
CA ALA A 160 -51.01 -15.33 -39.38
C ALA A 160 -50.94 -15.61 -40.90
N SER A 161 -49.81 -16.13 -41.40
CA SER A 161 -49.62 -16.49 -42.81
C SER A 161 -49.81 -17.98 -43.12
N GLY A 162 -50.18 -18.81 -42.14
CA GLY A 162 -50.35 -20.25 -42.32
C GLY A 162 -51.71 -20.78 -41.85
N GLU A 163 -52.76 -20.66 -42.67
CA GLU A 163 -53.74 -21.73 -42.92
C GLU A 163 -54.76 -21.38 -44.03
N GLN A 164 -54.69 -22.10 -45.16
CA GLN A 164 -55.82 -22.65 -45.95
C GLN A 164 -55.28 -23.54 -47.10
N GLY A 165 -55.55 -24.86 -47.02
CA GLY A 165 -55.22 -25.89 -48.03
C GLY A 165 -56.19 -25.93 -49.22
N PRO A 166 -55.99 -26.84 -50.21
CA PRO A 166 -56.84 -28.04 -50.27
C PRO A 166 -56.17 -29.35 -50.81
N GLU A 167 -56.98 -30.41 -50.71
CA GLU A 167 -56.89 -31.82 -51.17
C GLU A 167 -56.55 -32.11 -52.65
N GLU A 168 -56.18 -33.38 -52.89
CA GLU A 168 -56.00 -34.17 -54.15
C GLU A 168 -54.74 -33.88 -55.01
N ALA A 169 -53.96 -34.83 -55.52
CA ALA A 169 -54.27 -36.19 -55.96
C ALA A 169 -53.12 -37.21 -55.76
N VAL A 170 -53.53 -38.47 -55.66
CA VAL A 170 -52.79 -39.74 -55.62
C VAL A 170 -51.99 -40.01 -56.91
N SER A 171 -50.76 -40.53 -56.81
CA SER A 171 -50.36 -41.81 -57.42
C SER A 171 -48.96 -42.26 -56.96
N GLU A 172 -48.90 -43.51 -56.55
CA GLU A 172 -47.81 -44.28 -55.94
C GLU A 172 -46.55 -44.43 -56.83
N SER A 173 -45.39 -44.55 -56.19
CA SER A 173 -44.72 -45.86 -56.19
C SER A 173 -43.90 -46.03 -54.92
N GLU A 174 -44.01 -47.24 -54.37
CA GLU A 174 -43.38 -47.83 -53.19
C GLU A 174 -41.86 -47.50 -53.10
N VAL A 175 -41.20 -47.53 -51.94
CA VAL A 175 -40.84 -48.78 -51.26
C VAL A 175 -40.26 -48.45 -49.87
N SER A 176 -40.84 -49.11 -48.87
CA SER A 176 -40.23 -49.76 -47.68
C SER A 176 -38.93 -49.17 -47.11
N MET A 177 -38.95 -48.64 -45.88
CA MET A 177 -38.62 -49.41 -44.66
C MET A 177 -37.17 -49.91 -44.66
N THR A 178 -36.29 -49.29 -43.87
CA THR A 178 -35.80 -49.85 -42.59
C THR A 178 -34.83 -48.89 -41.91
N THR A 179 -34.93 -48.91 -40.59
CA THR A 179 -34.01 -48.45 -39.58
C THR A 179 -32.57 -48.98 -39.75
N GLU A 180 -31.65 -48.28 -39.09
CA GLU A 180 -30.33 -48.73 -38.61
C GLU A 180 -29.13 -48.66 -39.57
N GLN A 181 -28.05 -48.11 -39.00
CA GLN A 181 -26.63 -48.14 -39.42
C GLN A 181 -26.29 -47.15 -40.56
N CYS A 182 -25.30 -46.27 -40.43
CA CYS A 182 -23.99 -46.51 -39.82
C CYS A 182 -23.47 -45.30 -39.04
N ASN A 183 -23.14 -45.56 -37.77
CA ASN A 183 -22.18 -44.79 -36.99
C ASN A 183 -20.78 -45.36 -37.32
N ASN A 184 -19.80 -44.49 -37.57
CA ASN A 184 -18.36 -44.77 -37.52
C ASN A 184 -17.80 -45.77 -38.57
N HIS A 185 -16.56 -45.72 -39.04
CA HIS A 185 -15.41 -44.81 -38.91
C HIS A 185 -14.40 -45.31 -39.95
N ASN A 186 -13.76 -44.37 -40.66
CA ASN A 186 -12.49 -44.40 -41.38
C ASN A 186 -12.00 -45.69 -42.07
N GLU A 187 -11.60 -45.58 -43.34
CA GLU A 187 -10.17 -45.52 -43.71
C GLU A 187 -10.01 -45.33 -45.23
N ILE A 188 -9.16 -44.37 -45.59
CA ILE A 188 -8.60 -44.16 -46.94
C ILE A 188 -7.41 -45.10 -47.05
N THR A 189 -7.28 -45.88 -48.15
CA THR A 189 -6.04 -45.98 -48.96
C THR A 189 -6.25 -46.86 -50.21
N TYR A 190 -6.18 -46.17 -51.35
CA TYR A 190 -5.71 -46.52 -52.71
C TYR A 190 -5.50 -47.98 -53.18
N LYS A 191 -6.14 -48.27 -54.34
CA LYS A 191 -5.61 -48.76 -55.65
C LYS A 191 -4.57 -49.89 -55.64
N GLN A 192 -4.54 -50.90 -56.51
CA GLN A 192 -5.20 -51.32 -57.77
C GLN A 192 -4.43 -52.60 -58.20
N LEU A 193 -5.02 -53.45 -59.08
CA LEU A 193 -4.37 -54.54 -59.85
C LEU A 193 -4.03 -55.79 -59.00
N GLU A 194 -4.27 -57.05 -59.35
CA GLU A 194 -4.55 -57.81 -60.59
C GLU A 194 -5.20 -59.15 -60.13
N GLN A 195 -6.27 -59.61 -60.77
CA GLN A 195 -6.35 -60.85 -61.55
C GLN A 195 -5.89 -62.18 -60.90
N GLY A 196 -6.81 -63.16 -60.93
CA GLY A 196 -6.55 -64.58 -61.26
C GLY A 196 -5.90 -65.41 -60.15
N GLU A 197 -6.66 -66.29 -59.49
CA GLU A 197 -6.85 -67.71 -59.84
C GLU A 197 -5.59 -68.58 -59.70
N ASP A 198 -5.75 -69.63 -58.88
CA ASP A 198 -4.97 -70.86 -58.96
C ASP A 198 -4.91 -71.37 -60.41
N GLN A 199 -3.73 -71.29 -61.04
CA GLN A 199 -3.05 -72.41 -61.72
C GLN A 199 -1.61 -72.09 -62.11
#